data_AF-A0A662AHY4-F1
#
_entry.id   AF-A0A662AHY4-F1
#
_cell.length_a   1.000
_cell.length_b   1.000
_cell.length_c   1.000
_cell.angle_alpha   90.00
_cell.angle_beta   90.00
_cell.angle_gamma   90.00
#
_symmetry.space_group_name_H-M   'P 1'
#
loop_
_entity.id
_entity.type
_entity.pdbx_description
1 polymer ?
#
loop_
_entity_poly.entity_id
_entity_poly.type
_entity_poly.pdbx_seq_one_letter_code
_entity_poly.pdbx_strand_id
1 'polypeptide(L)'
;MEEFKFDKIILKPEDIDLSYSPLRKDIDMETYVLGAFNPGMARLKNGNLILMVRVAEALKNPIQSGKIFCIRKDTKKGYVVDGYKLEDVDVSDPRIFVIKKYLPTPVCAVTSISWILPVEI
;
A
#
# COMPACT_ATOMS: atom_id res chain seq x y z
N MET A 1 -35.72 -15.33 3.82
CA MET A 1 -34.38 -14.75 3.56
C MET A 1 -34.40 -14.25 2.14
N GLU A 2 -34.08 -12.98 1.92
CA GLU A 2 -33.85 -12.50 0.55
C GLU A 2 -32.62 -13.21 -0.02
N GLU A 3 -32.78 -13.83 -1.19
CA GLU A 3 -31.67 -14.41 -1.96
C GLU A 3 -30.90 -13.27 -2.64
N PHE A 4 -29.65 -13.04 -2.20
CA PHE A 4 -28.73 -12.19 -2.94
C PHE A 4 -28.21 -12.99 -4.15
N LYS A 5 -28.70 -12.66 -5.35
CA LYS A 5 -28.41 -13.42 -6.58
C LYS A 5 -26.95 -13.40 -7.03
N PHE A 6 -26.11 -12.48 -6.54
CA PHE A 6 -24.69 -12.39 -6.88
C PHE A 6 -23.92 -11.45 -5.94
N ASP A 7 -22.63 -11.72 -5.79
CA ASP A 7 -21.67 -10.85 -5.09
C ASP A 7 -21.26 -9.65 -5.95
N LYS A 8 -21.00 -8.51 -5.31
CA LYS A 8 -20.52 -7.29 -5.98
C LYS A 8 -19.22 -6.79 -5.36
N ILE A 9 -18.32 -6.28 -6.21
CA ILE A 9 -17.22 -5.45 -5.75
C ILE A 9 -17.78 -4.07 -5.45
N ILE A 10 -17.80 -3.72 -4.16
CA ILE A 10 -18.36 -2.44 -3.66
C ILE A 10 -17.32 -1.33 -3.53
N LEU A 11 -16.03 -1.67 -3.62
CA LEU A 11 -14.92 -0.72 -3.59
C LEU A 11 -13.74 -1.31 -4.36
N LYS A 12 -13.12 -0.49 -5.21
CA LYS A 12 -11.99 -0.84 -6.06
C LYS A 12 -10.81 0.11 -5.81
N PRO A 13 -9.59 -0.25 -6.20
CA PRO A 13 -8.43 0.64 -6.17
C PRO A 13 -8.68 2.01 -6.84
N GLU A 14 -9.41 2.02 -7.96
CA GLU A 14 -9.68 3.23 -8.74
C GLU A 14 -10.67 4.19 -8.07
N ASP A 15 -11.44 3.71 -7.07
CA ASP A 15 -12.38 4.54 -6.32
C ASP A 15 -11.67 5.40 -5.24
N ILE A 16 -10.37 5.15 -5.00
CA ILE A 16 -9.60 5.81 -3.95
C ILE A 16 -8.93 7.07 -4.50
N ASP A 17 -9.35 8.23 -3.99
CA ASP A 17 -8.69 9.49 -4.32
C ASP A 17 -7.37 9.64 -3.55
N LEU A 18 -6.26 9.51 -4.30
CA LEU A 18 -4.91 9.65 -3.78
C LEU A 18 -4.55 11.08 -3.37
N SER A 19 -5.37 12.10 -3.64
CA SER A 19 -5.16 13.45 -3.09
C SER A 19 -5.22 13.46 -1.56
N TYR A 20 -5.93 12.49 -0.96
CA TYR A 20 -6.02 12.27 0.49
C TYR A 20 -5.00 11.26 1.03
N SER A 21 -4.13 10.70 0.19
CA SER A 21 -3.13 9.74 0.65
C SER A 21 -2.19 10.40 1.68
N PRO A 22 -1.88 9.71 2.79
CA PRO A 22 -0.94 10.23 3.79
C PRO A 22 0.49 10.35 3.26
N LEU A 23 0.78 9.79 2.07
CA LEU A 23 2.08 9.88 1.41
C LEU A 23 2.28 11.21 0.68
N ARG A 24 1.21 11.86 0.20
CA ARG A 24 1.29 13.06 -0.67
C ARG A 24 2.01 14.24 -0.06
N LYS A 25 2.03 14.32 1.27
CA LYS A 25 2.71 15.38 2.01
C LYS A 25 4.21 15.16 2.19
N ASP A 26 4.68 13.93 2.05
CA ASP A 26 6.02 13.52 2.47
C ASP A 26 6.90 13.01 1.30
N ILE A 27 6.30 12.53 0.21
CA ILE A 27 7.03 11.99 -0.95
C ILE A 27 6.57 12.62 -2.27
N ASP A 28 7.53 12.95 -3.14
CA ASP A 28 7.28 13.53 -4.47
C ASP A 28 7.17 12.50 -5.59
N MET A 29 7.49 11.23 -5.33
CA MET A 29 7.39 10.18 -6.34
C MET A 29 5.94 9.80 -6.62
N GLU A 30 5.62 9.61 -7.90
CA GLU A 30 4.30 9.12 -8.31
C GLU A 30 4.01 7.73 -7.72
N THR A 31 2.82 7.60 -7.15
CA THR A 31 2.28 6.35 -6.61
C THR A 31 0.91 6.04 -7.20
N TYR A 32 0.48 4.79 -7.06
CA TYR A 32 -0.85 4.33 -7.41
C TYR A 32 -1.39 3.39 -6.32
N VAL A 33 -2.72 3.23 -6.27
CA VAL A 33 -3.34 2.25 -5.39
C VAL A 33 -3.21 0.87 -6.02
N LEU A 34 -2.38 0.03 -5.39
CA LEU A 34 -2.19 -1.35 -5.79
C LEU A 34 -3.37 -2.23 -5.36
N GLY A 35 -4.03 -1.88 -4.26
CA GLY A 35 -5.17 -2.64 -3.76
C GLY A 35 -5.96 -1.89 -2.69
N ALA A 36 -7.27 -2.14 -2.64
CA ALA A 36 -8.16 -1.74 -1.55
C ALA A 36 -8.91 -2.99 -1.07
N PHE A 37 -8.56 -3.51 0.10
CA PHE A 37 -9.00 -4.85 0.50
C PHE A 37 -9.00 -5.06 2.02
N ASN A 38 -9.46 -6.24 2.46
CA ASN A 38 -9.50 -6.71 3.85
C ASN A 38 -10.03 -5.67 4.86
N PRO A 39 -11.22 -5.08 4.64
CA PRO A 39 -11.75 -4.10 5.57
C PRO A 39 -12.13 -4.76 6.90
N GLY A 40 -11.81 -4.09 8.01
CA GLY A 40 -12.60 -4.27 9.22
C GLY A 40 -13.99 -3.67 9.01
N MET A 41 -15.04 -4.25 9.58
CA MET A 41 -16.42 -3.77 9.39
C MET A 41 -17.16 -3.66 10.72
N ALA A 42 -17.93 -2.59 10.89
CA ALA A 42 -18.86 -2.42 12.01
C ALA A 42 -20.12 -1.68 11.57
N ARG A 43 -21.18 -1.74 12.39
CA ARG A 43 -22.38 -0.91 12.22
C ARG A 43 -22.29 0.33 13.09
N LEU A 44 -22.55 1.49 12.51
CA LEU A 44 -22.59 2.78 13.20
C LEU A 44 -23.94 2.99 13.89
N LYS A 45 -24.01 3.96 14.83
CA LYS A 45 -25.24 4.27 15.58
C LYS A 45 -26.40 4.72 14.71
N ASN A 46 -26.11 5.32 13.55
CA ASN A 46 -27.10 5.75 12.56
C ASN A 46 -27.63 4.59 11.69
N GLY A 47 -27.08 3.37 11.84
CA GLY A 47 -27.49 2.18 11.09
C GLY A 47 -26.60 1.85 9.89
N ASN A 48 -25.79 2.81 9.41
CA ASN A 48 -24.85 2.64 8.30
C ASN A 48 -23.72 1.66 8.67
N LEU A 49 -23.01 1.16 7.66
CA LEU A 49 -21.82 0.35 7.87
C LEU A 49 -20.58 1.23 7.72
N ILE A 50 -19.58 0.99 8.57
CA ILE A 50 -18.24 1.53 8.39
C ILE A 50 -17.32 0.42 7.94
N LEU A 51 -16.59 0.65 6.84
CA LEU A 51 -15.51 -0.18 6.35
C LEU A 51 -14.17 0.50 6.67
N MET A 52 -13.32 -0.18 7.42
CA MET A 52 -11.95 0.25 7.71
C MET A 52 -11.02 -0.42 6.71
N VAL A 53 -10.95 0.14 5.51
CA VAL A 53 -10.32 -0.46 4.33
C VAL A 53 -8.81 -0.35 4.41
N ARG A 54 -8.10 -1.46 4.17
CA ARG A 54 -6.65 -1.43 3.97
C ARG A 54 -6.36 -1.03 2.52
N VAL A 55 -5.79 0.16 2.34
CA VAL A 55 -5.33 0.65 1.05
C VAL A 55 -3.83 0.37 0.94
N ALA A 56 -3.41 -0.40 -0.06
CA ALA A 56 -2.01 -0.61 -0.41
C ALA A 56 -1.62 0.36 -1.53
N GLU A 57 -0.61 1.18 -1.28
CA GLU A 57 -0.12 2.19 -2.22
C GLU A 57 1.34 1.93 -2.57
N ALA A 58 1.65 1.92 -3.87
CA ALA A 58 2.95 1.54 -4.41
C ALA A 58 3.52 2.63 -5.31
N LEU A 59 4.85 2.70 -5.42
CA LEU A 59 5.53 3.56 -6.39
C LEU A 59 5.23 3.10 -7.81
N LYS A 60 4.90 4.02 -8.72
CA LYS A 60 4.57 3.73 -10.12
C LYS A 60 5.80 3.31 -10.94
N ASN A 61 6.92 3.99 -10.73
CA ASN A 61 8.20 3.70 -11.37
C ASN A 61 9.27 3.42 -10.30
N PRO A 62 9.24 2.23 -9.65
CA PRO A 62 10.11 1.93 -8.50
C PRO A 62 11.55 1.61 -8.91
N ILE A 63 11.84 1.36 -10.19
CA ILE A 63 13.19 1.04 -10.67
C ILE A 63 13.63 2.12 -11.65
N GLN A 64 14.70 2.84 -11.28
CA GLN A 64 15.28 3.90 -12.11
C GLN A 64 16.75 4.10 -11.74
N SER A 65 17.58 4.45 -12.73
CA SER A 65 19.00 4.75 -12.53
C SER A 65 19.78 3.64 -11.79
N GLY A 66 19.52 2.37 -12.13
CA GLY A 66 20.21 1.20 -11.54
C GLY A 66 19.83 0.91 -10.08
N LYS A 67 18.80 1.58 -9.55
CA LYS A 67 18.30 1.37 -8.18
C LYS A 67 16.83 0.98 -8.19
N ILE A 68 16.45 0.18 -7.19
CA ILE A 68 15.05 -0.02 -6.79
C ILE A 68 14.75 0.84 -5.56
N PHE A 69 13.55 1.38 -5.48
CA PHE A 69 13.11 2.26 -4.41
C PHE A 69 11.96 1.63 -3.62
N CYS A 70 11.94 1.84 -2.30
CA CYS A 70 10.82 1.48 -1.43
C CYS A 70 10.40 2.65 -0.55
N ILE A 71 9.14 2.64 -0.13
CA ILE A 71 8.59 3.62 0.81
C ILE A 71 8.76 3.09 2.23
N ARG A 72 9.24 3.92 3.15
CA ARG A 72 9.37 3.61 4.58
C ARG A 72 8.75 4.71 5.43
N LYS A 73 8.13 4.33 6.56
CA LYS A 73 7.72 5.27 7.61
C LYS A 73 8.94 5.57 8.51
N ASP A 74 9.41 6.81 8.48
CA ASP A 74 10.41 7.34 9.40
C ASP A 74 9.73 8.01 10.60
N THR A 75 10.28 7.82 11.80
CA THR A 75 9.67 8.34 13.03
C THR A 75 9.79 9.85 13.18
N LYS A 76 10.75 10.49 12.49
CA LYS A 76 10.99 11.94 12.56
C LYS A 76 10.56 12.67 11.30
N LYS A 77 10.74 12.03 10.13
CA LYS A 77 10.56 12.67 8.82
C LYS A 77 9.23 12.38 8.14
N GLY A 78 8.39 11.51 8.70
CA GLY A 78 7.19 11.03 8.01
C GLY A 78 7.54 9.92 7.02
N TYR A 79 6.88 9.86 5.86
CA TYR A 79 7.23 8.87 4.84
C TYR A 79 8.48 9.30 4.05
N VAL A 80 9.36 8.35 3.79
CA VAL A 80 10.58 8.56 3.00
C VAL A 80 10.72 7.49 1.95
N VAL A 81 11.52 7.76 0.93
CA VAL A 81 11.87 6.79 -0.11
C VAL A 81 13.34 6.42 0.03
N ASP A 82 13.61 5.13 0.25
CA ASP A 82 14.97 4.60 0.29
C ASP A 82 15.30 3.89 -1.03
N GLY A 83 16.53 4.04 -1.52
CA GLY A 83 16.99 3.44 -2.77
C GLY A 83 18.12 2.43 -2.54
N TYR A 84 18.00 1.27 -3.17
CA TYR A 84 18.97 0.18 -3.12
C TYR A 84 19.47 -0.11 -4.54
N LYS A 85 20.75 -0.45 -4.71
CA LYS A 85 21.23 -0.88 -6.03
C LYS A 85 20.52 -2.17 -6.42
N LEU A 86 20.11 -2.27 -7.67
CA LEU A 86 19.36 -3.43 -8.16
C LEU A 86 20.17 -4.73 -8.07
N GLU A 87 21.49 -4.64 -8.23
CA GLU A 87 22.43 -5.76 -8.09
C GLU A 87 22.52 -6.31 -6.65
N ASP A 88 22.26 -5.47 -5.65
CA ASP A 88 22.37 -5.80 -4.22
C ASP A 88 21.08 -6.43 -3.63
N VAL A 89 20.03 -6.58 -4.44
CA VAL A 89 18.72 -7.07 -3.99
C VAL A 89 18.22 -8.24 -4.84
N ASP A 90 17.37 -9.07 -4.25
CA ASP A 90 16.56 -10.07 -4.94
C ASP A 90 15.11 -9.58 -5.03
N VAL A 91 14.60 -9.47 -6.24
CA VAL A 91 13.27 -8.92 -6.59
C VAL A 91 12.33 -9.99 -7.17
N SER A 92 12.61 -11.27 -6.90
CA SER A 92 11.81 -12.39 -7.41
C SER A 92 10.37 -12.42 -6.87
N ASP A 93 10.11 -11.89 -5.66
CA ASP A 93 8.75 -11.68 -5.15
C ASP A 93 8.28 -10.26 -5.53
N PRO A 94 7.11 -10.08 -6.17
CA PRO A 94 6.62 -8.75 -6.55
C PRO A 94 6.24 -7.85 -5.36
N ARG A 95 6.10 -8.40 -4.15
CA ARG A 95 5.62 -7.69 -2.94
C ARG A 95 6.76 -7.15 -2.07
N ILE A 96 7.95 -7.73 -2.22
CA ILE A 96 9.12 -7.41 -1.40
C ILE A 96 10.40 -7.50 -2.23
N PHE A 97 11.48 -6.93 -1.74
CA PHE A 97 12.81 -7.30 -2.22
C PHE A 97 13.73 -7.60 -1.05
N VAL A 98 14.51 -8.67 -1.19
CA VAL A 98 15.44 -9.14 -0.16
C VAL A 98 16.78 -8.45 -0.35
N ILE A 99 17.30 -7.84 0.69
CA ILE A 99 18.60 -7.17 0.67
C ILE A 99 19.69 -8.22 0.88
N LYS A 100 20.42 -8.57 -0.20
CA LYS A 100 21.37 -9.70 -0.23
C LYS A 100 22.45 -9.63 0.84
N LYS A 101 22.87 -8.40 1.22
CA LYS A 101 23.89 -8.14 2.24
C LYS A 101 23.62 -8.83 3.59
N TYR A 102 22.35 -9.04 3.95
CA TYR A 102 21.97 -9.60 5.26
C TYR A 102 21.78 -11.11 5.25
N LEU A 103 21.91 -11.76 4.09
CA LEU A 103 21.80 -13.21 3.99
C LEU A 103 22.86 -13.91 4.88
N PRO A 104 22.51 -15.05 5.49
CA PRO A 104 21.29 -15.84 5.28
C PRO A 104 20.04 -15.34 6.04
N THR A 105 20.14 -14.30 6.87
CA THR A 105 18.98 -13.74 7.59
C THR A 105 18.24 -12.75 6.69
N PRO A 106 17.06 -13.10 6.14
CA PRO A 106 16.40 -12.25 5.15
C PRO A 106 15.94 -10.94 5.78
N VAL A 107 16.45 -9.82 5.26
CA VAL A 107 15.93 -8.48 5.52
C VAL A 107 15.25 -7.99 4.26
N CYS A 108 13.96 -7.67 4.38
CA CYS A 108 13.13 -7.31 3.24
C CYS A 108 12.70 -5.86 3.30
N ALA A 109 12.71 -5.20 2.15
CA ALA A 109 11.94 -3.99 1.93
C ALA A 109 10.62 -4.33 1.22
N VAL A 110 9.58 -3.54 1.43
CA VAL A 110 8.25 -3.75 0.83
C VAL A 110 8.07 -2.87 -0.40
N THR A 111 7.37 -3.38 -1.41
CA THR A 111 7.08 -2.64 -2.65
C THR A 111 5.87 -1.72 -2.54
N SER A 112 5.10 -1.83 -1.46
CA SER A 112 3.96 -0.97 -1.14
C SER A 112 3.88 -0.70 0.36
N ILE A 113 3.23 0.39 0.75
CA ILE A 113 2.87 0.66 2.14
C ILE A 113 1.35 0.68 2.27
N SER A 114 0.84 0.21 3.41
CA SER A 114 -0.59 0.22 3.67
C SER A 114 -1.00 1.32 4.63
N TRP A 115 -2.15 1.92 4.37
CA TRP A 115 -2.84 2.85 5.26
C TRP A 115 -4.33 2.50 5.33
N ILE A 116 -5.03 3.04 6.33
CA ILE A 116 -6.43 2.72 6.59
C ILE A 116 -7.32 3.87 6.14
N LEU A 117 -8.32 3.54 5.32
CA LEU A 117 -9.36 4.47 4.87
C LEU A 117 -10.71 4.06 5.48
N PRO A 118 -11.30 4.90 6.36
CA PRO A 118 -12.69 4.73 6.79
C PRO A 118 -13.66 5.09 5.65
N VAL A 119 -14.55 4.18 5.29
CA VAL A 119 -15.59 4.36 4.26
C VAL A 119 -16.95 4.02 4.86
N GLU A 120 -17.84 5.02 4.94
CA GLU A 120 -19.22 4.82 5.39
C GLU A 120 -20.13 4.51 4.19
N ILE A 121 -20.93 3.46 4.31
CA ILE A 121 -21.92 3.02 3.30
C ILE A 121 -23.30 2.82 3.92
#